data_AF-A0A2K6T9T9-F1
#
_entry.id   AF-A0A2K6T9T9-F1
#
_cell.length_a   1.000
_cell.length_b   1.000
_cell.length_c   1.000
_cell.angle_alpha   90.00
_cell.angle_beta   90.00
_cell.angle_gamma   90.00
#
_symmetry.space_group_name_H-M   'P 1'
#
loop_
_entity.id
_entity.type
_entity.pdbx_description
1 polymer ?
#
loop_
_entity_poly.entity_id
_entity_poly.type
_entity_poly.pdbx_seq_one_letter_code
_entity_poly.pdbx_strand_id
1 'polypeptide(L)' 'MWIEACVIGFDEYMNLVLDDSRKQLGHFMLKGDNITLLQSVSN' A
#
# COMPACT_ATOMS: atom_id res chain seq x y z
N MET A 1 7.68 -10.18 -3.82
CA MET A 1 7.95 -8.76 -4.13
C MET A 1 7.37 -7.94 -3.00
N TRP A 2 8.16 -7.06 -2.39
CA TRP A 2 7.71 -6.16 -1.33
C TRP A 2 7.68 -4.73 -1.86
N ILE A 3 6.65 -3.99 -1.46
CA ILE A 3 6.44 -2.60 -1.82
C ILE A 3 6.37 -1.80 -0.53
N GLU A 4 7.14 -0.72 -0.46
CA GLU A 4 7.08 0.25 0.62
C GLU A 4 6.40 1.50 0.07
N ALA A 5 5.27 1.89 0.65
CA ALA A 5 4.54 3.08 0.25
C ALA A 5 3.76 3.63 1.44
N CYS A 6 3.30 4.88 1.33
CA CYS A 6 2.43 5.47 2.33
C CYS A 6 0.98 5.03 2.07
N VAL A 7 0.29 4.51 3.08
CA VAL A 7 -1.13 4.19 2.98
C VAL A 7 -1.93 5.48 3.08
N ILE A 8 -2.71 5.79 2.03
CA ILE A 8 -3.58 6.98 1.99
C ILE A 8 -5.07 6.66 2.16
N GLY A 9 -5.45 5.38 2.03
CA GLY A 9 -6.82 4.92 2.29
C GLY A 9 -6.92 3.40 2.35
N PHE A 10 -7.93 2.90 3.07
CA PHE A 10 -8.26 1.49 3.17
C PHE A 10 -9.78 1.27 3.24
N ASP A 11 -10.25 0.07 2.86
CA ASP A 11 -11.66 -0.34 2.94
C ASP A 11 -11.86 -1.64 3.74
N GLU A 12 -13.11 -2.11 3.85
CA GLU A 12 -13.48 -3.33 4.57
C GLU A 12 -12.94 -4.62 3.94
N TYR A 13 -12.52 -4.58 2.69
CA TYR A 13 -11.92 -5.70 1.97
C TYR A 13 -10.40 -5.67 2.02
N MET A 14 -9.82 -4.77 2.81
CA MET A 14 -8.38 -4.52 2.90
C MET A 14 -7.77 -4.07 1.58
N ASN A 15 -8.54 -3.48 0.66
CA ASN A 15 -7.92 -2.79 -0.46
C ASN A 15 -7.22 -1.54 0.05
N LEU A 16 -5.99 -1.29 -0.43
CA LEU A 16 -5.19 -0.16 0.01
C LEU A 16 -4.92 0.77 -1.15
N VAL A 17 -5.19 2.05 -0.96
CA VAL A 17 -4.66 3.10 -1.83
C VAL A 17 -3.33 3.54 -1.24
N LEU A 18 -2.28 3.45 -2.05
CA LEU A 18 -0.90 3.73 -1.68
C LEU A 18 -0.36 4.90 -2.50
N ASP A 19 0.46 5.74 -1.85
CA ASP A 19 1.25 6.77 -2.49
C ASP A 19 2.73 6.38 -2.44
N ASP A 20 3.33 6.15 -3.61
CA ASP A 20 4.78 6.04 -3.77
C ASP A 20 5.27 7.31 -4.47
N SER A 21 5.70 8.28 -3.68
CA SER A 21 6.32 9.51 -4.17
C SER A 21 7.78 9.33 -4.55
N ARG A 22 8.39 8.18 -4.22
CA ARG A 22 9.81 7.89 -4.45
C ARG A 22 10.04 7.24 -5.81
N LYS A 23 9.10 6.44 -6.29
CA LYS A 23 9.05 5.96 -7.68
C LYS A 23 7.98 6.77 -8.39
N GLN A 24 8.19 7.21 -9.63
CA GLN A 24 7.21 8.04 -10.39
C GLN A 24 5.86 7.34 -10.71
N LEU A 25 5.49 6.31 -9.94
CA LEU A 25 4.23 5.57 -10.01
C LEU A 25 3.05 6.39 -9.49
N GLY A 26 3.26 7.30 -8.55
CA GLY A 26 2.19 8.11 -7.96
C GLY A 26 1.24 7.30 -7.09
N HIS A 27 -0.07 7.54 -7.21
CA HIS A 27 -1.09 6.82 -6.45
C HIS A 27 -1.54 5.53 -7.15
N PHE A 28 -1.53 4.42 -6.43
CA PHE A 28 -1.97 3.12 -6.94
C PHE A 28 -2.74 2.33 -5.90
N MET A 29 -3.49 1.31 -6.34
CA MET A 29 -4.33 0.49 -5.48
C MET A 29 -3.82 -0.95 -5.42
N LEU A 30 -3.71 -1.49 -4.20
CA LEU A 30 -3.50 -2.91 -3.96
C LEU A 30 -4.82 -3.57 -3.58
N LYS A 31 -5.12 -4.71 -4.20
CA LYS A 31 -6.28 -5.53 -3.83
C LYS A 31 -6.02 -6.31 -2.56
N GLY A 32 -6.97 -6.30 -1.63
CA GLY A 32 -6.87 -6.99 -0.34
C GLY A 32 -6.65 -8.49 -0.47
N ASP A 33 -7.20 -9.13 -1.49
CA ASP A 33 -6.99 -10.57 -1.77
C ASP A 33 -5.52 -10.95 -1.97
N ASN A 34 -4.68 -9.99 -2.37
CA ASN A 34 -3.25 -10.18 -2.59
C ASN A 34 -2.38 -9.76 -1.41
N ILE A 35 -2.97 -9.26 -0.31
CA ILE A 35 -2.26 -8.76 0.85
C ILE A 35 -2.16 -9.87 1.90
N THR A 36 -0.95 -10.41 2.08
CA THR A 36 -0.69 -11.46 3.08
C THR A 36 -0.25 -10.88 4.43
N LEU A 37 0.47 -9.76 4.44
CA LEU A 37 1.00 -9.14 5.65
C LEU A 37 1.12 -7.62 5.44
N LEU A 38 0.71 -6.84 6.44
CA LEU A 38 0.99 -5.42 6.55
C LEU A 38 1.88 -5.18 7.75
N GLN A 39 2.99 -4.49 7.55
CA GLN A 39 3.94 -4.14 8.61
C GLN A 39 4.20 -2.64 8.58
N SER A 40 4.04 -2.00 9.74
CA SER A 40 4.47 -0.61 9.92
C SER A 40 5.99 -0.57 10.03
N VAL A 41 6.62 0.31 9.27
CA VAL A 41 8.05 0.62 9.40
C VAL A 41 8.19 1.85 10.30
N SER A 42 8.96 1.71 11.38
CA SER A 42 9.38 2.83 12.22
C SER A 42 10.80 3.24 11.79
N ASN A 43 11.02 4.51 11.49
CA ASN A 43 12.34 5.08 11.22
C ASN A 43 12.93 5.66 12.51
#